data_AF-A0A0B8P9U7-F1
#
_entry.id   AF-A0A0B8P9U7-F1
#
_cell.length_a   1.000
_cell.length_b   1.000
_cell.length_c   1.000
_cell.angle_alpha   90.00
_cell.angle_beta   90.00
_cell.angle_gamma   90.00
#
_symmetry.space_group_name_H-M   'P 1'
#
loop_
_entity.id
_entity.type
_entity.pdbx_description
1 polymer ?
#
loop_
_entity_poly.entity_id
_entity_poly.type
_entity_poly.pdbx_seq_one_letter_code
_entity_poly.pdbx_strand_id
1 'polypeptide(L)'
;MKHGKPEQPSDLLNHNCLYLAETEHDNVWTFHKEDKSQSVTVSGRYAVNQAQLRFEGVKNHLGIGLFHDFVVENALEHGEVVQVLEDWTITNSYHAIS
;
A
#
# COMPACT_ATOMS: atom_id res chain seq x y z
N MET A 1 16.28 -6.85 -3.02
CA MET A 1 15.43 -5.65 -3.09
C MET A 1 15.79 -4.92 -4.37
N LYS A 2 14.98 -5.02 -5.43
CA LYS A 2 15.35 -4.52 -6.79
C LYS A 2 14.87 -3.09 -7.07
N HIS A 3 13.98 -2.57 -6.24
CA HIS A 3 13.39 -1.23 -6.30
C HIS A 3 13.38 -0.70 -4.86
N GLY A 4 13.93 0.49 -4.62
CA GLY A 4 14.08 1.08 -3.27
C GLY A 4 12.73 1.43 -2.62
N LYS A 5 12.72 2.15 -1.49
CA LYS A 5 11.46 2.66 -0.91
C LYS A 5 10.82 3.65 -1.91
N PRO A 6 9.53 3.51 -2.27
CA PRO A 6 8.88 4.45 -3.18
C PRO A 6 8.74 5.83 -2.52
N GLU A 7 9.02 6.88 -3.29
CA GLU A 7 8.98 8.28 -2.81
C GLU A 7 7.77 9.04 -3.39
N GLN A 8 7.24 8.57 -4.51
CA GLN A 8 6.06 9.12 -5.17
C GLN A 8 5.11 7.98 -5.63
N PRO A 9 3.80 8.24 -5.78
CA PRO A 9 2.84 7.19 -6.12
C PRO A 9 3.17 6.44 -7.42
N SER A 10 3.76 7.11 -8.41
CA SER A 10 4.15 6.51 -9.69
C SER A 10 5.22 5.42 -9.54
N ASP A 11 6.00 5.45 -8.47
CA ASP A 11 7.01 4.43 -8.22
C ASP A 11 6.36 3.07 -7.98
N LEU A 12 5.12 3.03 -7.46
CA LEU A 12 4.35 1.81 -7.23
C LEU A 12 4.15 0.95 -8.48
N LEU A 13 4.26 1.53 -9.68
CA LEU A 13 4.24 0.79 -10.95
C LEU A 13 5.39 -0.23 -11.06
N ASN A 14 6.47 -0.04 -10.30
CA ASN A 14 7.63 -0.92 -10.25
C ASN A 14 7.62 -1.85 -9.03
N HIS A 15 6.56 -1.84 -8.22
CA HIS A 15 6.44 -2.64 -7.00
C HIS A 15 5.31 -3.65 -7.10
N ASN A 16 5.45 -4.78 -6.41
CA ASN A 16 4.31 -5.65 -6.16
C ASN A 16 3.39 -4.96 -5.16
N CYS A 17 2.12 -4.82 -5.52
CA CYS A 17 1.09 -4.24 -4.66
C CYS A 17 0.01 -5.28 -4.31
N LEU A 18 -0.38 -5.33 -3.05
CA LEU A 18 -1.39 -6.24 -2.50
C LEU A 18 -2.70 -5.45 -2.36
N TYR A 19 -3.63 -5.65 -3.28
CA TYR A 19 -4.92 -4.96 -3.33
C TYR A 19 -6.11 -5.92 -3.15
N LEU A 20 -7.28 -5.36 -2.85
CA LEU A 20 -8.49 -6.09 -2.42
C LEU A 20 -9.04 -7.01 -3.53
N ALA A 21 -8.97 -6.54 -4.79
CA ALA A 21 -9.42 -7.23 -6.00
C ALA A 21 -10.86 -7.77 -5.93
N GLU A 22 -11.72 -7.14 -5.14
CA GLU A 22 -13.15 -7.41 -5.10
C GLU A 22 -13.86 -6.71 -6.27
N THR A 23 -13.36 -5.55 -6.67
CA THR A 23 -13.84 -4.78 -7.82
C THR A 23 -12.71 -4.48 -8.82
N GLU A 24 -13.09 -4.18 -10.07
CA GLU A 24 -12.15 -3.78 -11.14
C GLU A 24 -11.38 -2.48 -10.82
N HIS A 25 -11.81 -1.71 -9.81
CA HIS A 25 -11.20 -0.44 -9.44
C HIS A 25 -10.37 -0.50 -8.15
N ASP A 26 -10.32 -1.64 -7.46
CA ASP A 26 -9.60 -1.77 -6.18
C ASP A 26 -8.08 -1.66 -6.34
N ASN A 27 -7.58 -1.83 -7.56
CA ASN A 27 -6.18 -1.60 -7.91
C ASN A 27 -5.89 -0.15 -8.32
N VAL A 28 -6.88 0.75 -8.30
CA VAL A 28 -6.66 2.18 -8.58
C VAL A 28 -6.53 2.93 -7.26
N TRP A 29 -5.31 3.30 -6.91
CA TRP A 29 -5.02 3.99 -5.66
C TRP A 29 -4.82 5.48 -5.93
N THR A 30 -5.57 6.33 -5.24
CA THR A 30 -5.52 7.79 -5.43
C THR A 30 -4.89 8.47 -4.23
N PHE A 31 -3.71 9.02 -4.45
CA PHE A 31 -2.90 9.69 -3.45
C PHE A 31 -3.05 11.21 -3.57
N HIS A 32 -3.04 11.89 -2.42
CA HIS A 32 -3.17 13.33 -2.30
C HIS A 32 -2.01 13.89 -1.48
N LYS A 33 -1.38 14.95 -1.98
CA LYS A 33 -0.37 15.73 -1.28
C LYS A 33 -0.57 17.19 -1.61
N GLU A 34 -0.94 18.00 -0.61
CA GLU A 34 -1.27 19.42 -0.79
C GLU A 34 -2.32 19.59 -1.91
N ASP A 35 -2.01 20.36 -2.96
CA ASP A 35 -2.89 20.61 -4.12
C ASP A 35 -2.74 19.55 -5.23
N LYS A 36 -1.96 18.48 -5.00
CA LYS A 36 -1.72 17.41 -5.98
C LYS A 36 -2.56 16.19 -5.67
N SER A 37 -3.14 15.62 -6.72
CA SER A 37 -3.79 14.30 -6.70
C SER A 37 -3.15 13.42 -7.77
N GLN A 38 -2.84 12.18 -7.42
CA GLN A 38 -2.23 11.22 -8.33
C GLN A 38 -2.88 9.84 -8.15
N SER A 39 -3.56 9.39 -9.20
CA SER A 39 -4.11 8.04 -9.27
C SER A 39 -3.13 7.10 -9.98
N VAL A 40 -2.93 5.91 -9.40
CA VAL A 40 -2.04 4.89 -9.94
C VAL A 40 -2.77 3.57 -9.97
N THR A 41 -2.82 2.95 -11.15
CA THR A 41 -3.30 1.59 -11.32
C THR A 41 -2.16 0.64 -10.96
N VAL A 42 -2.18 0.10 -9.74
CA VAL A 42 -1.16 -0.81 -9.24
C VAL A 42 -1.36 -2.23 -9.77
N SER A 43 -0.30 -3.04 -9.68
CA SER A 43 -0.33 -4.45 -10.05
C SER A 43 0.37 -5.30 -9.01
N GLY A 44 0.01 -6.58 -8.91
CA GLY A 44 0.67 -7.50 -7.99
C GLY A 44 0.13 -8.92 -8.10
N ARG A 45 0.90 -9.86 -7.55
CA ARG A 45 0.63 -11.30 -7.65
C ARG A 45 -0.32 -11.84 -6.58
N TYR A 46 -0.69 -11.01 -5.60
CA TYR A 46 -1.45 -11.43 -4.44
C TYR A 46 -2.67 -10.53 -4.24
N ALA A 47 -3.77 -10.97 -4.84
CA ALA A 47 -5.09 -10.36 -4.77
C ALA A 47 -5.96 -11.25 -3.87
N VAL A 48 -6.15 -10.85 -2.61
CA VAL A 48 -6.90 -11.61 -1.62
C VAL A 48 -7.79 -10.65 -0.86
N ASN A 49 -9.09 -10.89 -0.83
CA ASN A 49 -10.05 -10.01 -0.18
C ASN A 49 -9.95 -10.00 1.36
N GLN A 50 -9.31 -11.01 1.96
CA GLN A 50 -9.07 -11.04 3.40
C GLN A 50 -7.92 -10.11 3.80
N ALA A 51 -8.25 -9.04 4.52
CA ALA A 51 -7.29 -8.03 4.99
C ALA A 51 -6.12 -8.66 5.78
N GLN A 52 -6.40 -9.65 6.63
CA GLN A 52 -5.38 -10.31 7.44
C GLN A 52 -4.36 -11.09 6.58
N LEU A 53 -4.82 -11.76 5.52
CA LEU A 53 -3.91 -12.47 4.60
C LEU A 53 -3.07 -11.51 3.77
N ARG A 54 -3.61 -10.34 3.39
CA ARG A 54 -2.79 -9.30 2.74
C ARG A 54 -1.76 -8.71 3.69
N PHE A 55 -2.14 -8.48 4.94
CA PHE A 55 -1.25 -7.91 5.94
C PHE A 55 -0.08 -8.86 6.26
N GLU A 56 -0.37 -10.15 6.44
CA GLU A 56 0.68 -11.18 6.54
C GLU A 56 1.57 -11.20 5.29
N GLY A 57 1.00 -11.01 4.11
CA GLY A 57 1.78 -10.88 2.88
C GLY A 57 2.75 -9.69 2.90
N VAL A 58 2.33 -8.53 3.41
CA VAL A 58 3.22 -7.37 3.59
C VAL A 58 4.32 -7.66 4.62
N LYS A 59 3.96 -8.23 5.79
CA LYS A 59 4.93 -8.65 6.82
C LYS A 59 5.97 -9.65 6.29
N ASN A 60 5.61 -10.48 5.33
CA ASN A 60 6.50 -11.43 4.66
C ASN A 60 7.17 -10.87 3.39
N HIS A 61 7.20 -9.54 3.24
CA HIS A 61 7.85 -8.81 2.15
C HIS A 61 7.37 -9.20 0.73
N LEU A 62 6.10 -9.60 0.59
CA LEU A 62 5.51 -9.92 -0.72
C LEU A 62 5.19 -8.66 -1.54
N GLY A 63 5.09 -7.49 -0.91
CA GLY A 63 4.84 -6.22 -1.57
C GLY A 63 4.26 -5.15 -0.64
N ILE A 64 3.70 -4.11 -1.25
CA ILE A 64 3.12 -2.94 -0.59
C ILE A 64 1.61 -3.10 -0.49
N GLY A 65 1.01 -2.73 0.64
CA GLY A 65 -0.45 -2.78 0.81
C GLY A 65 -1.02 -1.52 1.45
N LEU A 66 -2.33 -1.35 1.28
CA LEU A 66 -3.11 -0.30 1.92
C LEU A 66 -3.94 -0.88 3.06
N PHE A 67 -3.79 -0.28 4.24
CA PHE A 67 -4.50 -0.70 5.43
C PHE A 67 -4.90 0.51 6.27
N HIS A 68 -5.95 0.35 7.07
CA HIS A 68 -6.32 1.35 8.06
C HIS A 68 -5.28 1.39 9.19
N ASP A 69 -5.13 2.55 9.83
CA ASP A 69 -4.21 2.79 10.95
C ASP A 69 -4.26 1.69 12.02
N PHE A 70 -5.47 1.35 12.48
CA PHE A 70 -5.67 0.39 13.55
C PHE A 70 -5.18 -1.03 13.21
N VAL A 71 -5.00 -1.36 11.93
CA VAL A 71 -4.49 -2.67 11.51
C VAL A 71 -2.96 -2.72 11.61
N VAL A 72 -2.30 -1.58 11.36
CA VAL A 72 -0.85 -1.51 11.16
C VAL A 72 -0.10 -0.93 12.35
N GLU A 73 -0.79 -0.25 13.27
CA GLU A 73 -0.21 0.43 14.44
C GLU A 73 0.79 -0.46 15.19
N ASN A 74 0.37 -1.65 15.61
CA ASN A 74 1.25 -2.56 16.36
C ASN A 74 2.46 -3.02 15.53
N ALA A 75 2.30 -3.31 14.24
CA ALA A 75 3.41 -3.76 13.41
C ALA A 75 4.40 -2.63 13.09
N LEU A 76 3.92 -1.40 12.97
CA LEU A 76 4.78 -0.21 12.83
C LEU A 76 5.60 0.02 14.10
N GLU A 77 4.96 -0.08 15.28
CA GLU A 77 5.65 0.06 16.58
C GLU A 77 6.76 -0.99 16.77
N HIS A 78 6.55 -2.22 16.30
CA HIS A 78 7.50 -3.32 16.42
C HIS A 78 8.50 -3.39 15.25
N GLY A 79 8.39 -2.48 14.26
CA GLY A 79 9.26 -2.45 13.08
C GLY A 79 9.09 -3.66 12.15
N GLU A 80 7.95 -4.34 12.21
CA GLU A 80 7.63 -5.48 11.32
C GLU A 80 7.27 -5.01 9.91
N VAL A 81 6.77 -3.78 9.78
CA VAL A 81 6.44 -3.09 8.53
C VAL A 81 6.91 -1.63 8.64
N VAL A 82 7.08 -0.96 7.50
CA VAL A 82 7.38 0.48 7.48
C VAL A 82 6.35 1.23 6.65
N GLN A 83 6.00 2.44 7.07
CA GLN A 83 5.18 3.32 6.25
C GLN A 83 5.96 3.77 5.01
N VAL A 84 5.28 3.89 3.88
CA VAL A 84 5.81 4.46 2.63
C VAL A 84 4.89 5.56 2.13
N LEU A 85 5.44 6.46 1.30
CA LEU A 85 4.69 7.61 0.81
C LEU A 85 4.06 8.44 1.95
N GLU A 86 4.77 8.62 3.07
CA GLU A 86 4.30 9.30 4.30
C GLU A 86 3.78 10.73 4.05
N ASP A 87 4.30 11.39 3.03
CA ASP A 87 3.85 12.72 2.61
C ASP A 87 2.52 12.72 1.84
N TRP A 88 1.97 11.55 1.54
CA TRP A 88 0.77 11.36 0.74
C TRP A 88 -0.33 10.74 1.60
N THR A 89 -1.53 11.27 1.47
CA THR A 89 -2.76 10.69 2.02
C THR A 89 -3.51 9.97 0.93
N ILE A 90 -4.33 8.97 1.25
CA ILE A 90 -5.17 8.30 0.26
C ILE A 90 -6.64 8.62 0.51
N THR A 91 -7.44 8.74 -0.56
CA THR A 91 -8.87 9.00 -0.43
C THR A 91 -9.55 7.79 0.23
N ASN A 92 -10.17 8.01 1.39
CA ASN A 92 -10.50 7.02 2.43
C ASN A 92 -9.27 6.66 3.27
N SER A 93 -9.35 6.83 4.58
CA SER A 93 -8.29 6.73 5.58
C SER A 93 -7.52 5.39 5.58
N TYR A 94 -6.65 5.20 4.59
CA TYR A 94 -5.68 4.12 4.51
C TYR A 94 -4.26 4.71 4.44
N HIS A 95 -3.27 3.99 4.96
CA HIS A 95 -1.85 4.31 4.78
C HIS A 95 -1.19 3.23 3.95
N ALA A 96 -0.19 3.62 3.15
CA ALA A 96 0.64 2.68 2.41
C ALA A 96 1.79 2.20 3.31
N ILE A 97 1.94 0.88 3.46
CA ILE A 97 3.02 0.24 4.22
C ILE A 97 3.74 -0.82 3.39
N SER A 98 5.05 -1.00 3.61
CA SER A 98 5.94 -1.96 2.92
C SER A 98 6.78 -2.79 3.88
#